data_AF-A0A1P8NL99-F1
#
_entry.id   AF-A0A1P8NL99-F1
#
_cell.length_a   1.000
_cell.length_b   1.000
_cell.length_c   1.000
_cell.angle_alpha   90.00
_cell.angle_beta   90.00
_cell.angle_gamma   90.00
#
_symmetry.space_group_name_H-M   'P 1'
#
loop_
_entity.id
_entity.type
_entity.pdbx_description
1 polymer ?
#
loop_
_entity_poly.entity_id
_entity_poly.type
_entity_poly.pdbx_seq_one_letter_code
_entity_poly.pdbx_strand_id
1 'polypeptide(L)'
;DLALEVNATQAENFTVNATNANDVVFTANEGYRIKTLKVGDKTLYTVDTSKFTPTVAHRLKHAEDLFLKLDLSHAKPLLFKKKSDKEWVQFSFAQYLDEVLWKEKKESKDLDASKFAEAGLFAPDAFGTGKVYDFVGNFKVTKVKFEDKEVGDSKKAKYTAVKVYVGTDDKKIVRLDYFYTGDERFKEVYFKLVDGKWKK
;
A
#
# COMPACT_ATOMS: atom_id res chain seq x y z
N ASP A 1 -21.10 14.76 6.30
CA ASP A 1 -20.14 14.03 7.17
C ASP A 1 -20.81 12.76 7.69
N LEU A 2 -20.13 11.61 7.62
CA LEU A 2 -20.65 10.31 8.04
C LEU A 2 -19.90 9.77 9.26
N ALA A 3 -20.61 8.97 10.06
CA ALA A 3 -20.01 8.09 11.06
C ALA A 3 -20.05 6.65 10.55
N LEU A 4 -18.91 5.98 10.55
CA LEU A 4 -18.80 4.57 10.17
C LEU A 4 -18.62 3.72 11.43
N GLU A 5 -19.57 2.84 11.68
CA GLU A 5 -19.44 1.78 12.68
C GLU A 5 -18.55 0.66 12.13
N VAL A 6 -17.40 0.42 12.76
CA VAL A 6 -16.33 -0.41 12.17
C VAL A 6 -16.68 -1.90 12.08
N ASN A 7 -17.63 -2.35 12.91
CA ASN A 7 -18.14 -3.71 12.90
C ASN A 7 -19.36 -3.89 11.97
N ALA A 8 -19.88 -2.82 11.36
CA ALA A 8 -21.11 -2.89 10.58
C ALA A 8 -20.94 -3.70 9.29
N THR A 9 -21.98 -4.41 8.86
CA THR A 9 -22.02 -5.11 7.57
C THR A 9 -22.68 -4.27 6.47
N GLN A 10 -23.36 -3.20 6.87
CA GLN A 10 -24.03 -2.22 6.03
C GLN A 10 -24.00 -0.86 6.72
N ALA A 11 -24.03 0.23 5.97
CA ALA A 11 -24.08 1.58 6.53
C ALA A 11 -24.83 2.52 5.58
N GLU A 12 -25.62 3.44 6.14
CA GLU A 12 -26.37 4.41 5.37
C GLU A 12 -25.43 5.41 4.67
N ASN A 13 -25.73 5.76 3.41
CA ASN A 13 -24.88 6.60 2.56
C ASN A 13 -23.51 6.00 2.24
N PHE A 14 -23.39 4.67 2.34
CA PHE A 14 -22.24 3.92 1.83
C PHE A 14 -22.67 2.90 0.78
N THR A 15 -21.81 2.71 -0.20
CA THR A 15 -21.74 1.49 -1.00
C THR A 15 -20.79 0.52 -0.32
N VAL A 16 -21.27 -0.70 -0.02
CA VAL A 16 -20.46 -1.75 0.63
C VAL A 16 -20.17 -2.87 -0.37
N ASN A 17 -18.90 -3.09 -0.68
CA ASN A 17 -18.44 -4.21 -1.49
C ASN A 17 -17.85 -5.28 -0.58
N ALA A 18 -18.54 -6.42 -0.48
CA ALA A 18 -18.13 -7.56 0.33
C ALA A 18 -17.87 -8.82 -0.51
N THR A 19 -17.60 -8.66 -1.81
CA THR A 19 -17.31 -9.79 -2.71
C THR A 19 -16.03 -10.54 -2.33
N ASN A 20 -15.06 -9.84 -1.71
CA ASN A 20 -13.90 -10.44 -1.06
C ASN A 20 -14.08 -10.43 0.46
N ALA A 21 -14.22 -11.60 1.08
CA ALA A 21 -14.37 -11.70 2.53
C ALA A 21 -13.14 -11.21 3.33
N ASN A 22 -11.96 -11.15 2.68
CA ASN A 22 -10.73 -10.65 3.28
C ASN A 22 -10.53 -9.13 3.11
N ASP A 23 -11.32 -8.49 2.26
CA ASP A 23 -11.31 -7.03 2.06
C ASP A 23 -12.73 -6.55 1.76
N VAL A 24 -13.43 -6.13 2.81
CA VAL A 24 -14.74 -5.50 2.69
C VAL A 24 -14.55 -3.99 2.60
N VAL A 25 -14.97 -3.41 1.49
CA VAL A 25 -14.76 -2.00 1.17
C VAL A 25 -16.03 -1.19 1.41
N PHE A 26 -15.92 -0.13 2.20
CA PHE A 26 -16.95 0.86 2.44
C PHE A 26 -16.58 2.13 1.67
N THR A 27 -17.42 2.52 0.72
CA THR A 27 -17.25 3.76 -0.05
C THR A 27 -18.40 4.70 0.28
N ALA A 28 -18.09 5.87 0.85
CA ALA A 28 -19.07 6.92 1.06
C ALA A 28 -19.63 7.36 -0.30
N ASN A 29 -20.95 7.50 -0.38
CA ASN A 29 -21.61 7.97 -1.59
C ASN A 29 -21.18 9.41 -1.92
N GLU A 30 -21.40 9.83 -3.16
CA GLU A 30 -21.02 11.16 -3.63
C GLU A 30 -21.57 12.28 -2.73
N GLY A 31 -20.74 13.31 -2.48
CA GLY A 31 -21.07 14.41 -1.57
C GLY A 31 -20.83 14.10 -0.09
N TYR A 32 -20.53 12.85 0.27
CA TYR A 32 -20.22 12.46 1.63
C TYR A 32 -18.73 12.16 1.85
N ARG A 33 -18.32 12.23 3.12
CA ARG A 33 -17.00 11.83 3.62
C ARG A 33 -17.13 11.22 4.99
N ILE A 34 -16.21 10.34 5.36
CA ILE A 34 -16.11 9.74 6.68
C ILE A 34 -15.48 10.76 7.62
N LYS A 35 -16.18 11.13 8.69
CA LYS A 35 -15.64 12.04 9.72
C LYS A 35 -15.29 11.29 11.01
N THR A 36 -16.06 10.26 11.33
CA THR A 36 -15.92 9.57 12.61
C THR A 36 -15.95 8.06 12.38
N LEU A 37 -15.04 7.36 13.07
CA LEU A 37 -15.08 5.91 13.22
C LEU A 37 -15.63 5.58 14.60
N LYS A 38 -16.55 4.61 14.68
CA LYS A 38 -17.22 4.20 15.91
C LYS A 38 -17.10 2.71 16.18
N VAL A 39 -17.16 2.36 17.47
CA VAL A 39 -17.31 1.00 17.98
C VAL A 39 -18.50 1.00 18.93
N GLY A 40 -19.67 0.58 18.43
CA GLY A 40 -20.95 0.87 19.05
C GLY A 40 -21.15 2.38 19.25
N ASP A 41 -21.48 2.79 20.47
CA ASP A 41 -21.70 4.21 20.79
C ASP A 41 -20.40 4.99 21.02
N LYS A 42 -19.25 4.31 21.10
CA LYS A 42 -17.96 4.95 21.39
C LYS A 42 -17.31 5.45 20.11
N THR A 43 -16.76 6.65 20.18
CA THR A 43 -15.89 7.17 19.12
C THR A 43 -14.52 6.53 19.22
N LEU A 44 -14.11 5.85 18.15
CA LEU A 44 -12.75 5.30 17.99
C LEU A 44 -11.79 6.39 17.51
N TYR A 45 -12.21 7.16 16.51
CA TYR A 45 -11.37 8.17 15.87
C TYR A 45 -12.22 9.27 15.21
N THR A 46 -11.73 10.50 15.25
CA THR A 46 -12.31 11.64 14.51
C THR A 46 -11.28 12.20 13.54
N VAL A 47 -11.65 12.26 12.26
CA VAL A 47 -10.83 12.79 11.18
C VAL A 47 -10.75 14.32 11.27
N ASP A 48 -9.55 14.86 11.11
CA ASP A 48 -9.35 16.29 10.87
C ASP A 48 -9.78 16.63 9.43
N THR A 49 -11.06 16.99 9.28
CA THR A 49 -11.68 17.25 7.98
C THR A 49 -11.28 18.59 7.36
N SER A 50 -10.44 19.39 8.04
CA SER A 50 -9.75 20.53 7.43
C SER A 50 -8.55 20.10 6.56
N LYS A 51 -8.04 18.88 6.80
CA LYS A 51 -6.86 18.33 6.10
C LYS A 51 -7.20 17.18 5.17
N PHE A 52 -8.22 16.39 5.51
CA PHE A 52 -8.54 15.14 4.84
C PHE A 52 -10.02 15.03 4.49
N THR A 53 -10.31 14.36 3.38
CA THR A 53 -11.68 14.09 2.91
C THR A 53 -11.78 12.59 2.58
N PRO A 54 -11.68 11.71 3.58
CA PRO A 54 -11.68 10.28 3.33
C PRO A 54 -13.07 9.82 2.89
N THR A 55 -13.11 9.04 1.83
CA THR A 55 -14.34 8.47 1.30
C THR A 55 -14.32 6.94 1.33
N VAL A 56 -13.15 6.33 1.57
CA VAL A 56 -12.98 4.88 1.51
C VAL A 56 -12.40 4.36 2.81
N ALA A 57 -13.00 3.28 3.31
CA ALA A 57 -12.45 2.46 4.39
C ALA A 57 -12.51 0.99 4.00
N HIS A 58 -11.55 0.22 4.48
CA HIS A 58 -11.46 -1.22 4.28
C HIS A 58 -11.52 -1.91 5.63
N ARG A 59 -12.34 -2.95 5.73
CA ARG A 59 -12.21 -3.95 6.78
C ARG A 59 -11.47 -5.15 6.22
N LEU A 60 -10.26 -5.35 6.72
CA LEU A 60 -9.32 -6.35 6.24
C LEU A 60 -9.29 -7.54 7.20
N LYS A 61 -9.29 -8.76 6.67
CA LYS A 61 -9.12 -10.00 7.44
C LYS A 61 -7.86 -10.72 7.00
N HIS A 62 -6.99 -11.02 7.96
CA HIS A 62 -5.78 -11.82 7.75
C HIS A 62 -5.73 -12.94 8.77
N ALA A 63 -5.97 -14.17 8.31
CA ALA A 63 -6.27 -15.30 9.19
C ALA A 63 -7.40 -14.89 10.17
N GLU A 64 -7.17 -14.96 11.48
CA GLU A 64 -8.16 -14.56 12.50
C GLU A 64 -8.07 -13.07 12.89
N ASP A 65 -7.03 -12.36 12.44
CA ASP A 65 -6.87 -10.94 12.76
C ASP A 65 -7.75 -10.07 11.86
N LEU A 66 -8.38 -9.06 12.48
CA LEU A 66 -9.19 -8.05 11.80
C LEU A 66 -8.54 -6.68 11.93
N PHE A 67 -8.51 -5.95 10.81
CA PHE A 67 -8.01 -4.60 10.70
C PHE A 67 -9.04 -3.69 10.02
N LEU A 68 -8.96 -2.41 10.32
CA LEU A 68 -9.71 -1.36 9.65
C LEU A 68 -8.71 -0.34 9.12
N LYS A 69 -8.64 -0.20 7.81
CA LYS A 69 -7.84 0.81 7.12
C LYS A 69 -8.76 1.92 6.63
N LEU A 70 -8.60 3.13 7.16
CA LEU A 70 -9.23 4.34 6.63
C LEU A 70 -8.24 5.07 5.72
N ASP A 71 -8.64 5.34 4.50
CA ASP A 71 -7.81 6.10 3.56
C ASP A 71 -8.03 7.59 3.76
N LEU A 72 -7.24 8.21 4.66
CA LEU A 72 -7.26 9.66 4.90
C LEU A 72 -7.03 10.43 3.58
N SER A 73 -6.21 9.86 2.72
CA SER A 73 -6.12 10.13 1.29
C SER A 73 -5.66 8.84 0.59
N HIS A 74 -5.68 8.80 -0.74
CA HIS A 74 -5.18 7.64 -1.51
C HIS A 74 -3.77 7.18 -1.07
N ALA A 75 -2.91 8.11 -0.66
CA ALA A 75 -1.54 7.82 -0.26
C ALA A 75 -1.36 7.67 1.26
N LYS A 76 -2.30 8.07 2.11
CA LYS A 76 -2.11 8.10 3.57
C LYS A 76 -3.12 7.19 4.28
N PRO A 77 -2.77 5.92 4.54
CA PRO A 77 -3.61 5.02 5.30
C PRO A 77 -3.56 5.35 6.80
N LEU A 78 -4.67 5.19 7.49
CA LEU A 78 -4.76 5.10 8.94
C LEU A 78 -5.32 3.72 9.29
N LEU A 79 -4.63 2.99 10.17
CA LEU A 79 -4.93 1.59 10.42
C LEU A 79 -5.28 1.35 11.89
N PHE A 80 -6.26 0.49 12.13
CA PHE A 80 -6.65 0.00 13.44
C PHE A 80 -6.67 -1.52 13.43
N LYS A 81 -6.23 -2.14 14.53
CA LYS A 81 -6.33 -3.60 14.74
C LYS A 81 -7.40 -3.87 15.79
N LYS A 82 -8.27 -4.83 15.53
CA LYS A 82 -9.25 -5.31 16.51
C LYS A 82 -8.53 -6.03 17.65
N LYS A 83 -8.89 -5.71 18.89
CA LYS A 83 -8.43 -6.41 20.10
C LYS A 83 -9.54 -7.25 20.72
N SER A 84 -10.76 -6.74 20.68
CA SER A 84 -11.98 -7.44 21.05
C SER A 84 -13.16 -6.87 20.25
N ASP A 85 -14.37 -7.39 20.44
CA ASP A 85 -15.56 -6.86 19.76
C ASP A 85 -15.86 -5.39 20.09
N LYS A 86 -15.42 -4.93 21.27
CA LYS A 86 -15.64 -3.58 21.78
C LYS A 86 -14.41 -2.68 21.72
N GLU A 87 -13.28 -3.22 21.26
CA GLU A 87 -12.00 -2.53 21.34
C GLU A 87 -11.19 -2.69 20.06
N TRP A 88 -10.86 -1.54 19.49
CA TRP A 88 -9.95 -1.38 18.36
C TRP A 88 -8.87 -0.40 18.78
N VAL A 89 -7.63 -0.67 18.39
CA VAL A 89 -6.50 0.21 18.70
C VAL A 89 -5.80 0.62 17.42
N GLN A 90 -5.28 1.84 17.37
CA GLN A 90 -4.48 2.29 16.24
C GLN A 90 -3.24 1.40 16.11
N PHE A 91 -2.92 1.02 14.88
CA PHE A 91 -1.83 0.12 14.55
C PHE A 91 -0.96 0.75 13.46
N SER A 92 0.36 0.62 13.57
CA SER A 92 1.25 1.21 12.56
C SER A 92 1.10 0.48 11.23
N PHE A 93 0.93 1.24 10.15
CA PHE A 93 0.91 0.65 8.81
C PHE A 93 2.28 0.04 8.44
N ALA A 94 3.38 0.59 8.96
CA ALA A 94 4.72 0.01 8.77
C ALA A 94 4.85 -1.37 9.45
N GLN A 95 4.32 -1.51 10.67
CA GLN A 95 4.28 -2.81 11.36
C GLN A 95 3.36 -3.79 10.65
N TYR A 96 2.21 -3.33 10.17
CA TYR A 96 1.28 -4.13 9.39
C TYR A 96 1.93 -4.75 8.14
N LEU A 97 2.73 -3.97 7.41
CA LEU A 97 3.50 -4.50 6.28
C LEU A 97 4.43 -5.64 6.72
N ASP A 98 5.21 -5.46 7.78
CA ASP A 98 6.23 -6.43 8.19
C ASP A 98 5.67 -7.69 8.84
N GLU A 99 4.69 -7.53 9.73
CA GLU A 99 4.19 -8.56 10.65
C GLU A 99 2.98 -9.30 10.09
N VAL A 100 2.25 -8.69 9.15
CA VAL A 100 1.01 -9.24 8.58
C VAL A 100 1.20 -9.53 7.09
N LEU A 101 1.40 -8.50 6.26
CA LEU A 101 1.43 -8.68 4.81
C LEU A 101 2.68 -9.43 4.32
N TRP A 102 3.81 -9.23 4.98
CA TRP A 102 5.08 -9.84 4.63
C TRP A 102 5.56 -10.85 5.67
N LYS A 103 4.64 -11.38 6.48
CA LYS A 103 4.96 -12.35 7.53
C LYS A 103 5.74 -13.55 6.99
N GLU A 104 5.36 -14.06 5.83
CA GLU A 104 5.99 -15.23 5.19
C GLU A 104 7.29 -14.89 4.45
N LYS A 105 7.59 -13.60 4.22
CA LYS A 105 8.85 -13.15 3.61
C LYS A 105 9.95 -13.09 4.68
N LYS A 106 10.53 -14.26 4.97
CA LYS A 106 11.52 -14.43 6.05
C LYS A 106 12.87 -13.77 5.75
N GLU A 107 13.18 -13.59 4.48
CA GLU A 107 14.44 -12.98 4.06
C GLU A 107 14.27 -11.50 3.71
N SER A 108 15.33 -10.72 3.94
CA SER A 108 15.44 -9.33 3.52
C SER A 108 16.71 -9.17 2.68
N LYS A 109 16.60 -8.65 1.45
CA LYS A 109 17.72 -8.57 0.51
C LYS A 109 17.65 -7.30 -0.33
N ASP A 110 18.83 -6.88 -0.79
CA ASP A 110 18.94 -5.92 -1.88
C ASP A 110 18.43 -6.59 -3.18
N LEU A 111 17.63 -5.86 -3.95
CA LEU A 111 17.14 -6.29 -5.24
C LEU A 111 17.96 -5.61 -6.35
N ASP A 112 18.54 -6.42 -7.22
CA ASP A 112 19.12 -5.95 -8.48
C ASP A 112 18.05 -6.02 -9.59
N ALA A 113 17.47 -4.87 -9.91
CA ALA A 113 16.46 -4.70 -10.95
C ALA A 113 17.02 -4.83 -12.37
N SER A 114 18.33 -4.88 -12.58
CA SER A 114 18.90 -5.19 -13.90
C SER A 114 18.61 -6.64 -14.32
N LYS A 115 18.35 -7.51 -13.34
CA LYS A 115 17.93 -8.90 -13.54
C LYS A 115 16.42 -9.03 -13.81
N PHE A 116 15.77 -8.01 -14.36
CA PHE A 116 14.34 -8.00 -14.65
C PHE A 116 13.89 -9.13 -15.59
N ALA A 117 14.80 -9.70 -16.38
CA ALA A 117 14.51 -10.83 -17.27
C ALA A 117 14.65 -12.21 -16.57
N GLU A 118 15.11 -12.27 -15.32
CA GLU A 118 15.28 -13.51 -14.58
C GLU A 118 13.91 -14.07 -14.15
N ALA A 119 13.57 -15.24 -14.70
CA ALA A 119 12.34 -15.95 -14.37
C ALA A 119 12.31 -16.32 -12.88
N GLY A 120 11.16 -16.08 -12.23
CA GLY A 120 10.98 -16.31 -10.80
C GLY A 120 11.42 -15.14 -9.91
N LEU A 121 12.23 -14.21 -10.42
CA LEU A 121 12.51 -12.93 -9.76
C LEU A 121 11.53 -11.85 -10.22
N PHE A 122 11.26 -11.81 -11.53
CA PHE A 122 10.31 -10.89 -12.15
C PHE A 122 9.32 -11.63 -13.06
N ALA A 123 8.11 -11.09 -13.14
CA ALA A 123 7.07 -11.54 -14.06
C ALA A 123 6.87 -10.48 -15.17
N PRO A 124 7.04 -10.83 -16.45
CA PRO A 124 6.79 -9.92 -17.55
C PRO A 124 5.29 -9.78 -17.84
N ASP A 125 4.88 -8.57 -18.21
CA ASP A 125 3.57 -8.26 -18.78
C ASP A 125 3.72 -7.26 -19.94
N ALA A 126 2.73 -7.20 -20.82
CA ALA A 126 2.69 -6.24 -21.92
C ALA A 126 2.43 -4.82 -21.38
N PHE A 127 3.16 -3.83 -21.92
CA PHE A 127 2.93 -2.42 -21.56
C PHE A 127 3.12 -1.52 -22.78
N GLY A 128 2.00 -1.06 -23.36
CA GLY A 128 2.02 -0.32 -24.61
C GLY A 128 2.67 -1.16 -25.72
N THR A 129 3.71 -0.63 -26.36
CA THR A 129 4.53 -1.37 -27.34
C THR A 129 5.71 -2.12 -26.70
N GLY A 130 5.96 -1.91 -25.40
CA GLY A 130 7.05 -2.50 -24.64
C GLY A 130 6.58 -3.54 -23.63
N LYS A 131 7.39 -3.74 -22.58
CA LYS A 131 7.11 -4.66 -21.48
C LYS A 131 7.27 -3.99 -20.13
N VAL A 132 6.52 -4.45 -19.15
CA VAL A 132 6.75 -4.18 -17.73
C VAL A 132 7.14 -5.48 -17.05
N TYR A 133 8.06 -5.42 -16.12
CA TYR A 133 8.54 -6.55 -15.34
C TYR A 133 8.29 -6.25 -13.87
N ASP A 134 7.42 -7.04 -13.25
CA ASP A 134 7.03 -6.87 -11.85
C ASP A 134 7.85 -7.80 -10.97
N PHE A 135 8.44 -7.25 -9.90
CA PHE A 135 9.14 -8.07 -8.91
C PHE A 135 8.16 -9.00 -8.21
N VAL A 136 8.41 -10.31 -8.32
CA VAL A 136 7.59 -11.38 -7.72
C VAL A 136 8.38 -12.23 -6.71
N GLY A 137 9.62 -11.84 -6.41
CA GLY A 137 10.48 -12.57 -5.48
C GLY A 137 9.90 -12.66 -4.06
N ASN A 138 10.21 -13.77 -3.38
CA ASN A 138 9.69 -14.07 -2.05
C ASN A 138 10.59 -13.53 -0.91
N PHE A 139 11.03 -12.28 -1.01
CA PHE A 139 11.80 -11.61 0.05
C PHE A 139 11.38 -10.14 0.18
N LYS A 140 11.73 -9.54 1.33
CA LYS A 140 11.55 -8.11 1.60
C LYS A 140 12.70 -7.35 0.94
N VAL A 141 12.38 -6.38 0.10
CA VAL A 141 13.40 -5.55 -0.55
C VAL A 141 13.90 -4.50 0.45
N THR A 142 15.21 -4.47 0.71
CA THR A 142 15.84 -3.45 1.57
C THR A 142 16.33 -2.27 0.76
N LYS A 143 16.72 -2.52 -0.48
CA LYS A 143 17.32 -1.55 -1.39
C LYS A 143 17.12 -2.01 -2.83
N VAL A 144 16.94 -1.06 -3.75
CA VAL A 144 16.90 -1.37 -5.17
C VAL A 144 18.15 -0.82 -5.83
N LYS A 145 18.81 -1.69 -6.59
CA LYS A 145 19.93 -1.36 -7.45
C LYS A 145 19.57 -1.72 -8.88
N PHE A 146 20.29 -1.15 -9.82
CA PHE A 146 20.32 -1.62 -11.19
C PHE A 146 21.80 -1.78 -11.52
N GLU A 147 22.24 -3.04 -11.61
CA GLU A 147 23.66 -3.40 -11.57
C GLU A 147 24.29 -2.92 -10.25
N ASP A 148 25.34 -2.11 -10.32
CA ASP A 148 26.05 -1.55 -9.17
C ASP A 148 25.46 -0.21 -8.66
N LYS A 149 24.49 0.37 -9.38
CA LYS A 149 23.95 1.70 -9.08
C LYS A 149 22.66 1.63 -8.28
N GLU A 150 22.56 2.44 -7.24
CA GLU A 150 21.34 2.57 -6.45
C GLU A 150 20.23 3.28 -7.24
N VAL A 151 19.01 2.82 -7.05
CA VAL A 151 17.80 3.44 -7.61
C VAL A 151 16.99 4.01 -6.46
N GLY A 152 16.94 5.34 -6.38
CA GLY A 152 16.24 6.05 -5.31
C GLY A 152 16.92 5.96 -3.93
N ASP A 153 16.26 6.53 -2.92
CA ASP A 153 16.71 6.49 -1.53
C ASP A 153 15.93 5.39 -0.77
N SER A 154 16.66 4.40 -0.25
CA SER A 154 16.06 3.32 0.54
C SER A 154 15.78 3.71 1.99
N LYS A 155 16.28 4.86 2.46
CA LYS A 155 16.08 5.31 3.83
C LYS A 155 14.59 5.48 4.10
N LYS A 156 14.07 4.80 5.12
CA LYS A 156 12.65 4.81 5.51
C LYS A 156 11.68 4.28 4.44
N ALA A 157 12.17 3.63 3.38
CA ALA A 157 11.32 3.02 2.37
C ALA A 157 10.95 1.58 2.75
N LYS A 158 9.65 1.27 2.69
CA LYS A 158 9.12 -0.10 2.73
C LYS A 158 8.53 -0.43 1.37
N TYR A 159 9.32 -1.07 0.50
CA TYR A 159 8.94 -1.34 -0.88
C TYR A 159 7.76 -2.32 -0.97
N THR A 160 6.68 -1.86 -1.60
CA THR A 160 5.47 -2.66 -1.86
C THR A 160 5.44 -3.20 -3.28
N ALA A 161 6.08 -2.52 -4.23
CA ALA A 161 6.32 -3.04 -5.57
C ALA A 161 7.59 -2.43 -6.17
N VAL A 162 8.27 -3.21 -7.02
CA VAL A 162 9.37 -2.75 -7.86
C VAL A 162 9.05 -3.21 -9.27
N LYS A 163 9.00 -2.26 -10.21
CA LYS A 163 8.69 -2.55 -11.62
C LYS A 163 9.80 -2.01 -12.52
N VAL A 164 10.11 -2.74 -13.59
CA VAL A 164 11.02 -2.29 -14.64
C VAL A 164 10.25 -2.22 -15.95
N TYR A 165 10.14 -1.03 -16.52
CA TYR A 165 9.57 -0.83 -17.84
C TYR A 165 10.70 -0.85 -18.87
N VAL A 166 10.49 -1.56 -19.97
CA VAL A 166 11.44 -1.65 -21.08
C VAL A 166 10.72 -1.26 -22.37
N GLY A 167 11.15 -0.16 -22.97
CA GLY A 167 10.66 0.32 -24.26
C GLY A 167 11.20 -0.51 -25.44
N THR A 168 10.61 -0.32 -26.63
CA THR A 168 11.11 -0.94 -27.87
C THR A 168 12.48 -0.39 -28.30
N ASP A 169 12.87 0.77 -27.77
CA ASP A 169 14.18 1.39 -27.92
C ASP A 169 15.18 0.97 -26.82
N ASP A 170 14.86 -0.09 -26.07
CA ASP A 170 15.62 -0.62 -24.93
C ASP A 170 15.83 0.38 -23.77
N LYS A 171 15.15 1.54 -23.78
CA LYS A 171 15.14 2.45 -22.63
C LYS A 171 14.42 1.81 -21.45
N LYS A 172 15.01 2.01 -20.28
CA LYS A 172 14.53 1.40 -19.03
C LYS A 172 14.08 2.48 -18.05
N ILE A 173 12.95 2.24 -17.42
CA ILE A 173 12.44 3.04 -16.30
C ILE A 173 12.21 2.09 -15.14
N VAL A 174 12.74 2.42 -13.97
CA VAL A 174 12.45 1.68 -12.74
C VAL A 174 11.40 2.45 -11.96
N ARG A 175 10.29 1.81 -11.65
CA ARG A 175 9.25 2.34 -10.76
C ARG A 175 9.36 1.67 -9.40
N LEU A 176 9.39 2.52 -8.38
CA LEU A 176 9.43 2.12 -6.99
C LEU A 176 8.13 2.55 -6.31
N ASP A 177 7.38 1.57 -5.83
CA ASP A 177 6.23 1.80 -4.98
C ASP A 177 6.62 1.41 -3.56
N TYR A 178 6.46 2.33 -2.62
CA TYR A 178 6.86 2.10 -1.24
C TYR A 178 6.02 2.90 -0.26
N PHE A 179 5.86 2.35 0.94
CA PHE A 179 5.41 3.12 2.08
C PHE A 179 6.60 3.84 2.70
N TYR A 180 6.57 5.18 2.71
CA TYR A 180 7.61 6.00 3.32
C TYR A 180 7.29 6.24 4.80
N THR A 181 8.10 5.68 5.69
CA THR A 181 7.84 5.76 7.14
C THR A 181 8.12 7.15 7.73
N GLY A 182 8.69 8.08 6.95
CA GLY A 182 8.96 9.44 7.40
C GLY A 182 7.73 10.35 7.46
N ASP A 183 6.78 10.19 6.53
CA ASP A 183 5.52 10.95 6.50
C ASP A 183 4.26 10.05 6.50
N GLU A 184 4.48 8.74 6.58
CA GLU A 184 3.48 7.68 6.57
C GLU A 184 2.60 7.70 5.32
N ARG A 185 3.24 7.86 4.15
CA ARG A 185 2.55 7.85 2.87
C ARG A 185 3.13 6.84 1.90
N PHE A 186 2.25 6.24 1.11
CA PHE A 186 2.64 5.58 -0.12
C PHE A 186 3.22 6.58 -1.11
N LYS A 187 4.28 6.16 -1.77
CA LYS A 187 4.96 6.88 -2.84
C LYS A 187 5.02 5.96 -4.03
N GLU A 188 4.72 6.52 -5.19
CA GLU A 188 4.97 5.94 -6.50
C GLU A 188 5.99 6.86 -7.17
N VAL A 189 7.14 6.31 -7.54
CA VAL A 189 8.25 7.11 -8.08
C VAL A 189 8.89 6.39 -9.25
N TYR A 190 9.04 7.10 -10.36
CA TYR A 190 9.68 6.60 -11.57
C TYR A 190 11.10 7.14 -11.65
N PHE A 191 12.04 6.31 -12.08
CA PHE A 191 13.44 6.67 -12.23
C PHE A 191 13.91 6.32 -13.63
N LYS A 192 14.70 7.22 -14.23
CA LYS A 192 15.40 7.00 -15.50
C LYS A 192 16.90 7.21 -15.31
N LEU A 193 17.70 6.52 -16.11
CA LEU A 193 19.14 6.69 -16.12
C LEU A 193 19.52 7.97 -16.89
N VAL A 194 20.23 8.89 -16.23
CA VAL A 194 20.73 10.14 -16.81
C VAL A 194 22.15 10.36 -16.30
N ASP A 195 23.11 10.50 -17.20
CA ASP A 195 24.55 10.67 -16.88
C ASP A 195 25.07 9.60 -15.91
N GLY A 196 24.66 8.35 -16.12
CA GLY A 196 25.07 7.21 -15.29
C GLY A 196 24.43 7.16 -13.89
N LYS A 197 23.46 8.03 -13.58
CA LYS A 197 22.72 8.03 -12.30
C LYS A 197 21.22 7.90 -12.51
N TRP A 198 20.55 7.15 -11.65
CA TRP A 198 19.09 7.05 -11.64
C TRP A 198 18.49 8.31 -11.03
N LYS A 199 17.72 9.07 -11.82
CA LYS A 199 17.06 10.30 -11.40
C LYS A 199 15.54 10.13 -11.47
N LYS A 200 14.85 10.69 -10.48
CA LYS A 200 13.38 10.81 -10.47
C LYS A 200 12.90 11.67 -11.63
#